data_AF-A0A976HQP0-F1
#
_entry.id   AF-A0A976HQP0-F1
#
_cell.length_a   1.000
_cell.length_b   1.000
_cell.length_c   1.000
_cell.angle_alpha   90.00
_cell.angle_beta   90.00
_cell.angle_gamma   90.00
#
_symmetry.space_group_name_H-M   'P 1'
#
loop_
_entity.id
_entity.type
_entity.pdbx_description
1 polymer ?
#
loop_
_entity_poly.entity_id
_entity_poly.type
_entity_poly.pdbx_seq_one_letter_code
_entity_poly.pdbx_strand_id
1 'polypeptide(L)' 'MSLLDLVAKIEKLPPEKQVEVEDFVDFLASRKLVYAEKKPVFGSFKGKIEMADDFDEPLDDFKEYMYP' A
#
# COMPACT_ATOMS: atom_id res chain seq x y z
N MET A 1 21.82 11.12 -3.53
CA MET A 1 22.02 12.42 -2.86
C MET A 1 22.50 12.12 -1.46
N SER A 2 23.67 12.62 -1.04
CA SER A 2 24.11 12.48 0.35
C SER A 2 23.47 13.56 1.23
N LEU A 3 23.39 13.34 2.54
CA LEU A 3 22.88 14.36 3.48
C LEU A 3 23.73 15.64 3.44
N LEU A 4 25.04 15.50 3.27
CA LEU A 4 25.98 16.61 3.18
C LEU A 4 25.69 17.51 1.96
N ASP A 5 25.38 16.91 0.81
CA ASP A 5 25.04 17.64 -0.41
C ASP A 5 23.72 18.44 -0.28
N LEU A 6 22.80 17.97 0.56
CA LEU A 6 21.51 18.62 0.79
C LEU A 6 21.67 19.86 1.67
N VAL A 7 22.42 19.74 2.78
CA VAL A 7 22.72 20.86 3.69
C VAL A 7 23.44 21.98 2.92
N ALA A 8 24.45 21.62 2.12
CA ALA A 8 25.19 22.60 1.31
C ALA A 8 24.32 23.33 0.25
N LYS A 9 23.17 22.76 -0.15
CA LYS A 9 22.21 23.43 -1.03
C LYS A 9 21.26 24.34 -0.23
N ILE A 10 20.87 23.93 0.97
CA ILE A 10 20.00 24.71 1.86
C ILE A 10 20.73 25.98 2.33
N GLU A 11 22.02 25.89 2.67
CA GLU A 11 22.84 27.04 3.06
C GLU A 11 23.00 28.10 1.96
N LYS A 12 22.91 27.71 0.69
CA LYS A 12 22.97 28.64 -0.46
C LYS A 12 21.67 29.40 -0.70
N LEU A 13 20.59 29.01 -0.04
CA LEU A 13 19.30 29.67 -0.18
C LEU A 13 19.22 30.93 0.70
N PRO A 14 18.46 31.96 0.28
CA PRO A 14 18.10 33.08 1.14
C PRO A 14 17.37 32.61 2.40
N PRO A 15 17.46 33.35 3.52
CA PRO A 15 16.84 32.97 4.79
C PRO A 15 15.34 32.73 4.68
N GLU A 16 14.64 33.50 3.84
CA GLU A 16 13.20 33.32 3.58
C GLU A 16 12.86 31.91 3.05
N LYS A 17 13.72 31.34 2.19
CA LYS A 17 13.52 30.01 1.61
C LYS A 17 13.99 28.88 2.53
N GLN A 18 14.88 29.18 3.49
CA GLN A 18 15.27 28.20 4.50
C GLN A 18 14.10 27.90 5.44
N VAL A 19 13.32 28.93 5.80
CA VAL A 19 12.07 28.78 6.57
C VAL A 19 11.06 27.92 5.80
N GLU A 20 10.89 28.17 4.49
CA GLU A 20 10.00 27.35 3.66
C GLU A 20 10.44 25.86 3.61
N VAL A 21 11.75 25.60 3.60
CA VAL A 21 12.30 24.24 3.66
C VAL A 21 12.03 23.59 5.02
N GLU A 22 12.20 24.33 6.11
CA GLU A 22 11.91 23.87 7.48
C GLU A 22 10.43 23.49 7.62
N ASP A 23 9.52 24.39 7.22
CA ASP A 23 8.08 24.14 7.20
C ASP A 23 7.71 22.90 6.36
N PHE A 24 8.39 22.70 5.22
CA PHE A 24 8.16 21.54 4.37
C PHE A 24 8.65 20.24 5.00
N VAL A 25 9.77 20.27 5.73
CA VAL A 25 10.25 19.11 6.48
C VAL A 25 9.28 18.74 7.59
N ASP A 26 8.77 19.73 8.34
CA ASP A 26 7.77 19.54 9.38
C ASP A 26 6.44 19.03 8.81
N PHE A 27 6.03 19.53 7.64
CA PHE A 27 4.89 19.02 6.90
C PHE A 27 5.08 17.55 6.51
N LEU A 28 6.25 17.17 5.98
CA LEU A 28 6.53 15.78 5.63
C LEU A 28 6.61 14.86 6.85
N ALA A 29 7.16 15.34 7.97
CA ALA A 29 7.27 14.59 9.22
C ALA A 29 5.89 14.36 9.87
N SER A 30 5.00 15.36 9.80
CA SER A 30 3.62 15.26 10.30
C SER A 30 2.69 14.48 9.37
N ARG A 31 3.03 14.36 8.09
CA ARG A 31 2.26 13.59 7.11
C ARG A 31 2.36 12.09 7.40
N LYS A 32 1.38 11.57 8.16
CA LYS A 32 1.15 10.12 8.24
C LYS A 32 0.88 9.59 6.82
N LEU A 33 1.79 8.77 6.31
CA LEU A 33 1.50 7.94 5.15
C LEU A 33 0.44 6.92 5.59
N VAL A 34 -0.82 7.27 5.43
CA VAL A 34 -1.91 6.32 5.57
C VAL A 34 -1.79 5.40 4.36
N TYR A 35 -0.94 4.38 4.47
CA TYR A 35 -1.10 3.17 3.67
C TYR A 35 -2.37 2.52 4.18
N ALA A 36 -3.51 3.07 3.78
CA ALA A 36 -4.79 2.42 3.99
C ALA A 36 -4.70 1.13 3.18
N GLU A 37 -4.49 0.02 3.87
CA GLU A 37 -4.74 -1.29 3.29
C GLU A 37 -6.14 -1.23 2.67
N LYS A 38 -6.19 -1.32 1.34
CA LYS A 38 -7.45 -1.27 0.62
C LYS A 38 -8.22 -2.51 1.01
N LYS A 39 -9.16 -2.37 1.94
CA LYS A 39 -10.05 -3.46 2.32
C LYS A 39 -10.92 -3.81 1.11
N PRO A 40 -10.99 -5.10 0.72
CA PRO A 40 -11.87 -5.50 -0.36
C PRO A 40 -13.31 -5.17 0.02
N VAL A 41 -14.03 -4.54 -0.91
CA VAL A 41 -15.47 -4.28 -0.78
C VAL A 41 -16.26 -5.39 -1.47
N PHE A 42 -17.51 -5.58 -1.07
CA PHE A 42 -18.40 -6.57 -1.71
C PHE A 42 -18.40 -6.38 -3.24
N GLY A 43 -18.18 -7.46 -3.98
CA GLY A 43 -18.13 -7.42 -5.44
C GLY A 43 -16.80 -6.94 -6.05
N SER A 44 -15.73 -6.75 -5.27
CA SER A 44 -14.39 -6.37 -5.78
C SER A 44 -13.84 -7.28 -6.89
N PHE A 45 -14.36 -8.51 -6.99
CA PHE A 45 -13.99 -9.52 -7.98
C PHE A 45 -15.20 -10.02 -8.82
N LYS A 46 -16.30 -9.26 -8.86
CA LYS A 46 -17.49 -9.65 -9.63
C LYS A 46 -17.15 -9.85 -11.11
N GLY A 47 -17.47 -11.01 -11.66
CA GLY A 47 -17.21 -11.36 -13.06
C GLY A 47 -15.74 -11.67 -13.39
N LYS A 48 -14.86 -11.78 -12.37
CA LYS A 48 -13.45 -12.13 -12.55
C LYS A 48 -13.12 -13.58 -12.15
N ILE A 49 -14.12 -14.32 -11.69
CA ILE A 49 -13.98 -15.71 -11.25
C ILE A 49 -14.83 -16.54 -12.20
N GLU A 50 -14.21 -17.50 -12.87
CA GLU A 50 -14.87 -18.55 -13.63
C GLU A 50 -14.96 -19.78 -12.74
N MET A 51 -16.16 -20.33 -12.60
CA MET A 51 -16.41 -21.56 -11.84
C MET A 51 -16.42 -22.72 -12.82
N ALA A 52 -15.67 -23.77 -12.53
CA ALA A 52 -15.70 -24.99 -13.33
C ALA A 52 -17.02 -25.73 -13.11
N ASP A 53 -17.47 -26.49 -14.11
CA ASP A 53 -18.74 -27.24 -14.05
C ASP A 53 -18.75 -28.33 -12.97
N ASP A 54 -17.57 -28.78 -12.53
CA ASP A 54 -17.34 -29.81 -11.52
C ASP A 54 -17.07 -29.24 -10.11
N PHE A 55 -17.29 -27.93 -9.88
CA PHE A 55 -16.95 -27.29 -8.60
C PHE A 55 -17.63 -27.92 -7.37
N ASP A 56 -18.85 -28.43 -7.54
CA ASP A 56 -19.60 -29.10 -6.48
C ASP A 56 -19.21 -30.59 -6.31
N GLU A 57 -18.37 -31.13 -7.20
CA GLU A 57 -17.93 -32.52 -7.09
C GLU A 57 -16.95 -32.72 -5.93
N PRO A 58 -17.02 -33.87 -5.23
CA PRO A 58 -16.10 -34.15 -4.13
C PRO A 58 -14.68 -34.30 -4.65
N LEU A 59 -13.76 -33.54 -4.05
CA LEU A 59 -12.32 -33.71 -4.28
C LEU A 59 -11.91 -35.15 -3.93
N ASP A 60 -11.07 -35.75 -4.77
CA ASP A 60 -10.59 -37.12 -4.58
C ASP A 60 -10.02 -37.36 -3.17
N ASP A 61 -9.23 -36.40 -2.67
CA ASP A 61 -8.62 -36.42 -1.34
C ASP A 61 -9.63 -36.36 -0.18
N PHE A 62 -10.87 -35.95 -0.46
CA PHE A 62 -11.94 -35.79 0.53
C PHE A 62 -13.01 -36.89 0.44
N LYS A 63 -12.88 -37.85 -0.49
CA LYS A 63 -13.84 -38.95 -0.68
C LYS A 63 -14.03 -39.80 0.57
N GLU A 64 -12.97 -40.01 1.36
CA GLU A 64 -13.01 -40.77 2.61
C GLU A 64 -13.93 -40.13 3.68
N TYR A 65 -14.15 -38.82 3.63
CA TYR A 65 -14.98 -38.08 4.59
C TYR A 65 -16.46 -37.96 4.19
N MET A 66 -16.83 -38.41 2.98
CA MET A 66 -18.18 -38.26 2.42
C MET A 66 -19.07 -39.49 2.65
N TYR A 67 -18.56 -40.55 3.30
CA TYR A 67 -19.32 -41.75 3.64
C TYR A 67 -19.38 -41.97 5.17
N PRO A 68 -20.50 -42.48 5.72
CA PRO A 68 -20.60 -42.86 7.13
C PRO A 68 -19.82 -44.12 7.49
#